data_AF-A0A1M6QQ25-F1
#
_entry.id   AF-A0A1M6QQ25-F1
#
_cell.length_a   1.000
_cell.length_b   1.000
_cell.length_c   1.000
_cell.angle_alpha   90.00
_cell.angle_beta   90.00
_cell.angle_gamma   90.00
#
_symmetry.space_group_name_H-M   'P 1'
#
loop_
_entity.id
_entity.type
_entity.pdbx_description
1 polymer ?
#
loop_
_entity_poly.entity_id
_entity_poly.type
_entity_poly.pdbx_seq_one_letter_code
_entity_poly.pdbx_strand_id
1 'polypeptide(L)' 'MRLIILLIALIVIGLLVSNKISNETQPNAESAVGPASSDAPKIPVQPKDVKQFEKDMNAFMENEASEQARRIEQATQ' A
#
# COMPACT_ATOMS: atom_id res chain seq x y z
N MET A 1 46.83 1.55 -13.33
CA MET A 1 45.88 0.55 -12.78
C MET A 1 44.98 1.13 -11.69
N ARG A 2 45.51 1.78 -10.63
CA ARG A 2 44.70 2.37 -9.55
C ARG A 2 43.63 3.35 -10.03
N LEU A 3 43.97 4.22 -10.99
CA LEU A 3 43.05 5.21 -11.56
C LEU A 3 41.89 4.57 -12.36
N ILE A 4 42.17 3.48 -13.07
CA ILE A 4 41.16 2.73 -13.84
C ILE A 4 40.18 2.04 -12.88
N ILE A 5 40.69 1.48 -11.78
CA ILE A 5 39.86 0.84 -10.74
C ILE A 5 38.93 1.89 -10.09
N LEU A 6 39.43 3.11 -9.83
CA LEU A 6 38.61 4.20 -9.29
C LEU A 6 37.50 4.64 -10.25
N LEU A 7 37.79 4.71 -11.55
CA LEU A 7 36.77 5.05 -12.56
C LEU A 7 35.69 3.97 -12.65
N ILE A 8 36.08 2.70 -12.63
CA ILE A 8 35.12 1.59 -12.64
C ILE A 8 34.26 1.63 -11.37
N ALA A 9 34.85 1.90 -10.20
CA ALA A 9 34.11 2.03 -8.96
C ALA A 9 33.07 3.16 -9.02
N LEU A 10 33.42 4.33 -9.58
CA LEU A 10 32.49 5.44 -9.77
C LEU A 10 31.34 5.09 -10.70
N ILE A 11 31.60 4.37 -11.79
CA ILE A 11 30.56 3.91 -12.72
C ILE A 11 29.59 2.95 -12.02
N VAL A 12 30.10 2.00 -11.23
CA VAL A 12 29.27 1.05 -10.48
C VAL A 12 28.38 1.77 -9.46
N ILE A 13 28.93 2.75 -8.73
CA ILE A 13 28.16 3.56 -7.77
C ILE A 13 27.09 4.38 -8.51
N GLY A 14 27.43 5.01 -9.64
CA GLY A 14 26.48 5.77 -10.45
C GLY A 14 25.32 4.91 -10.97
N LEU A 15 25.62 3.70 -11.45
CA LEU A 15 24.60 2.73 -11.89
C LEU A 15 23.71 2.25 -10.73
N LEU A 16 24.29 1.98 -9.56
CA LEU A 16 23.52 1.57 -8.39
C LEU A 16 22.57 2.66 -7.90
N VAL A 17 23.02 3.92 -7.88
CA VAL A 17 22.18 5.07 -7.50
C VAL A 17 21.10 5.31 -8.55
N SER A 18 21.44 5.26 -9.84
CA SER A 18 20.48 5.41 -10.93
C SER A 18 19.43 4.29 -10.95
N ASN A 19 19.82 3.06 -10.60
CA ASN A 19 18.89 1.95 -10.44
C ASN A 19 17.97 2.13 -9.22
N LYS A 20 18.45 2.73 -8.12
CA LYS A 20 17.56 3.09 -7.00
C LYS A 20 16.57 4.20 -7.35
N ILE A 21 16.98 5.19 -8.15
CA ILE A 21 16.08 6.25 -8.64
C ILE A 21 15.07 5.70 -9.65
N SER A 22 15.47 4.77 -10.51
CA SER A 22 14.56 4.18 -11.52
C SER A 22 13.66 3.10 -10.92
N ASN A 23 14.09 2.48 -9.82
CA ASN A 23 13.26 1.61 -8.97
C ASN A 23 12.51 2.39 -7.88
N GLU A 24 12.49 3.73 -7.88
CA GLU A 24 11.26 4.44 -7.53
C GLU A 24 10.25 4.10 -8.63
N THR A 25 9.77 2.86 -8.55
CA THR A 25 8.42 2.46 -8.87
C THR A 25 7.58 3.70 -8.57
N GLN A 26 6.98 4.28 -9.61
CA GLN A 26 5.90 5.26 -9.47
C GLN A 26 5.19 4.93 -8.17
N PRO A 27 5.04 5.86 -7.21
CA PRO A 27 4.43 5.51 -5.94
C PRO A 27 3.14 4.81 -6.31
N ASN A 28 3.11 3.49 -6.15
CA ASN A 28 1.90 2.75 -6.34
C ASN A 28 1.09 3.32 -5.19
N ALA A 29 0.13 4.17 -5.52
CA ALA A 29 -0.73 4.84 -4.55
C ALA A 29 -1.58 3.81 -3.76
N GLU A 30 -1.24 2.52 -3.84
CA GLU A 30 -1.71 1.40 -3.05
C GLU A 30 -0.87 1.11 -1.79
N SER A 31 0.29 1.74 -1.55
CA SER A 31 1.13 1.38 -0.37
C SER A 31 1.23 2.41 0.76
N ALA A 32 0.42 3.47 0.74
CA ALA A 32 0.34 4.41 1.88
C ALA A 32 -0.65 3.97 2.99
N VAL A 33 -1.35 2.85 2.81
CA VAL A 33 -2.25 2.29 3.82
C VAL A 33 -1.68 0.91 4.18
N GLY A 34 -1.11 0.80 5.38
CA GLY A 34 -0.74 -0.50 5.96
C GLY A 34 -1.92 -1.47 5.85
N PRO A 35 -1.68 -2.81 5.85
CA PRO A 35 -2.61 -3.80 5.31
C PRO A 35 -4.03 -3.44 5.69
N ALA A 36 -4.76 -2.83 4.74
CA ALA A 36 -6.17 -2.63 4.92
C ALA A 36 -6.68 -4.05 5.17
N SER A 37 -7.35 -4.26 6.31
CA SER A 37 -8.07 -5.50 6.60
C SER A 37 -8.67 -5.97 5.28
N SER A 38 -8.48 -7.23 4.87
CA SER A 38 -8.80 -7.64 3.48
C SER A 38 -10.25 -7.39 3.08
N ASP A 39 -11.12 -7.12 4.05
CA ASP A 39 -12.52 -6.75 3.90
C ASP A 39 -12.80 -5.25 3.75
N ALA A 40 -11.82 -4.37 3.97
CA ALA A 40 -12.01 -2.92 3.86
C ALA A 40 -12.14 -2.51 2.38
N PRO A 41 -13.17 -1.71 2.02
CA PRO A 41 -13.41 -1.33 0.64
C PRO A 41 -12.29 -0.44 0.09
N LYS A 42 -11.87 -0.71 -1.15
CA LYS A 42 -10.77 -0.02 -1.81
C LYS A 42 -11.12 1.44 -2.10
N ILE A 43 -10.19 2.36 -1.83
CA ILE A 43 -10.37 3.79 -2.09
C ILE A 43 -10.50 4.02 -3.61
N PRO A 44 -11.57 4.69 -4.08
CA PRO A 44 -11.79 4.92 -5.50
C PRO A 44 -10.78 5.94 -6.04
N VAL A 45 -10.19 5.62 -7.19
CA VAL A 45 -9.24 6.51 -7.90
C VAL A 45 -9.88 7.25 -9.07
N GLN A 46 -11.11 6.90 -9.45
CA GLN A 46 -11.89 7.58 -10.49
C GLN A 46 -13.21 8.11 -9.93
N PRO A 47 -13.69 9.29 -10.38
CA PRO A 47 -14.92 9.89 -9.86
C PRO A 47 -16.17 9.02 -10.02
N LYS A 48 -16.22 8.19 -11.06
CA LYS A 48 -17.34 7.28 -11.35
C LYS A 48 -17.50 6.17 -10.28
N ASP A 49 -16.43 5.84 -9.56
CA ASP A 49 -16.40 4.73 -8.61
C ASP A 49 -16.78 5.20 -7.18
N VAL A 50 -16.93 6.50 -6.95
CA VAL A 50 -17.25 7.09 -5.63
C VAL A 50 -18.59 6.58 -5.10
N LYS A 51 -19.62 6.52 -5.95
CA LYS A 51 -20.95 6.02 -5.55
C LYS A 51 -20.94 4.57 -5.10
N GLN A 52 -20.10 3.75 -5.74
CA GLN A 52 -19.98 2.34 -5.39
C GLN A 52 -19.23 2.19 -4.06
N PHE A 53 -18.13 2.94 -3.90
CA PHE A 53 -17.39 2.99 -2.65
C PHE A 53 -18.23 3.41 -1.44
N GLU A 54 -19.11 4.41 -1.58
CA GLU A 54 -20.02 4.83 -0.50
C GLU A 54 -20.93 3.68 -0.03
N LYS A 55 -21.48 2.91 -0.98
CA LYS A 55 -22.33 1.76 -0.68
C LYS A 55 -21.54 0.65 0.01
N ASP A 56 -20.34 0.37 -0.49
CA ASP A 56 -19.47 -0.69 0.04
C ASP A 56 -18.96 -0.33 1.44
N MET A 57 -18.67 0.95 1.71
CA MET A 57 -18.28 1.45 3.03
C MET A 57 -19.40 1.33 4.06
N ASN A 58 -20.64 1.66 3.70
CA ASN A 58 -21.78 1.50 4.60
C ASN A 58 -21.98 0.02 4.99
N ALA A 59 -21.91 -0.89 4.01
CA ALA A 59 -22.02 -2.32 4.27
C ALA A 59 -20.87 -2.84 5.14
N PHE A 60 -19.64 -2.37 4.89
CA PHE A 60 -18.48 -2.71 5.70
C PHE A 60 -18.64 -2.30 7.17
N MET A 61 -19.11 -1.07 7.43
CA MET A 61 -19.33 -0.58 8.80
C MET A 61 -20.41 -1.38 9.54
N GLU A 62 -21.50 -1.75 8.85
CA GLU A 62 -22.59 -2.54 9.45
C GLU A 62 -22.12 -3.97 9.79
N ASN A 63 -21.32 -4.57 8.92
CA ASN A 63 -20.75 -5.90 9.14
C ASN A 63 -19.72 -5.88 10.29
N GLU A 64 -18.79 -4.93 10.31
CA GLU A 64 -17.79 -4.81 11.38
C GLU A 64 -18.44 -4.56 12.75
N ALA A 65 -19.50 -3.75 12.83
CA ALA A 65 -20.24 -3.54 14.08
C ALA A 65 -20.85 -4.85 14.61
N SER A 66 -21.41 -5.65 13.70
CA SER A 66 -22.00 -6.97 14.04
C SER A 66 -20.92 -7.98 14.48
N GLU A 67 -19.80 -8.01 13.77
CA GLU A 67 -18.66 -8.87 14.10
C GLU A 67 -17.99 -8.46 15.42
N GLN A 68 -17.89 -7.16 15.71
CA GLN A 68 -17.39 -6.66 16.97
C GLN A 68 -18.28 -7.07 18.14
N ALA A 69 -19.61 -6.96 18.00
CA ALA A 69 -20.56 -7.42 19.01
C ALA A 69 -20.39 -8.92 19.30
N ARG A 70 -20.28 -9.75 18.26
CA ARG A 70 -20.01 -11.19 18.40
C ARG A 70 -18.69 -11.48 19.12
N ARG A 71 -17.61 -10.77 18.79
CA ARG A 71 -16.31 -10.96 19.44
C ARG A 71 -16.36 -10.59 20.93
N ILE A 72 -17.12 -9.56 21.29
CA ILE A 72 -17.33 -9.18 22.70
C ILE A 72 -18.11 -10.28 23.42
N GLU A 73 -19.23 -10.74 22.86
CA GLU A 73 -20.03 -11.83 23.44
C GLU A 73 -19.19 -13.10 23.68
N GLN A 74 -18.37 -13.49 22.69
CA GLN A 74 -17.46 -14.65 22.79
C GLN A 74 -16.34 -14.46 23.82
N ALA A 75 -15.87 -13.23 24.03
CA ALA A 75 -14.83 -12.93 25.02
C ALA A 75 -15.37 -12.83 26.46
N THR A 76 -16.68 -12.60 26.61
CA THR A 76 -17.37 -12.51 27.92
C THR A 76 -18.05 -13.80 28.36
N GLN A 77 -18.02 -14.85 27.52
CA GLN A 77 -18.43 -16.22 27.86
C GLN A 77 -17.24 -17.05 28.36
#